data_AF-A0A835HEI4-F1
#
_entry.id   AF-A0A835HEI4-F1
#
_cell.length_a   1.000
_cell.length_b   1.000
_cell.length_c   1.000
_cell.angle_alpha   90.00
_cell.angle_beta   90.00
_cell.angle_gamma   90.00
#
_symmetry.space_group_name_H-M   'P 1'
#
loop_
_entity.id
_entity.type
_entity.pdbx_description
1 polymer ?
#
loop_
_entity_poly.entity_id
_entity_poly.type
_entity_poly.pdbx_seq_one_letter_code
_entity_poly.pdbx_strand_id
1 'polypeptide(L)'
;MDTIMELDLVVKKKGSKVCHLCEVKHSVPAIVFSTGGYTGNVYHDFNDGLIPLYITSEHMKKNVVFVVLEYHQWWMSRYGDVLSRLSNYHVIDFSNDKRTHCFPEVIVGLKIHDELAIDSSLVQGNKSISDFHNVLDKAYWHRIQGWIRKEKEKALLSSSPTLSALEEDEETELAKYKENKKPKLVILSRGGSRAIIDQHLLVHLAEKIGFTVMVLKTDRTTELAKIYRVLNSTDAMVGVHGAAMTHFLFMRPSSVLIQIIPLGTDWAAETYYGEPSRKFGLKYIGYKILPKESSLYNKYNSDDPILNDPDSINANGWQFTKKIYLDGQNVKLDLERFREQLFHAYVYTISERSRGLS
;
A
#
# COMPACT_ATOMS: atom_id res chain seq x y z
N MET A 1 12.96 -14.46 18.66
CA MET A 1 11.51 -14.22 18.72
C MET A 1 11.28 -13.64 20.08
N ASP A 2 11.20 -12.32 20.16
CA ASP A 2 10.83 -11.67 21.40
C ASP A 2 9.39 -12.05 21.72
N THR A 3 9.13 -12.33 22.99
CA THR A 3 7.86 -12.84 23.51
C THR A 3 6.76 -11.81 23.29
N ILE A 4 5.63 -12.24 22.71
CA ILE A 4 4.40 -11.44 22.60
C ILE A 4 4.03 -10.91 23.99
N MET A 5 3.75 -9.61 24.11
CA MET A 5 3.32 -9.02 25.39
C MET A 5 1.98 -9.63 25.83
N GLU A 6 1.92 -10.11 27.07
CA GLU A 6 0.69 -10.58 27.70
C GLU A 6 -0.19 -9.40 28.13
N LEU A 7 -1.51 -9.56 27.95
CA LEU A 7 -2.52 -8.56 28.32
C LEU A 7 -3.42 -9.11 29.43
N ASP A 8 -3.28 -8.56 30.63
CA ASP A 8 -4.17 -8.89 31.74
C ASP A 8 -5.42 -8.00 31.73
N LEU A 9 -6.61 -8.63 31.73
CA LEU A 9 -7.89 -7.95 31.73
C LEU A 9 -8.68 -8.25 33.00
N VAL A 10 -9.05 -7.20 33.74
CA VAL A 10 -9.86 -7.32 34.94
C VAL A 10 -11.30 -6.88 34.66
N VAL A 11 -12.24 -7.82 34.65
CA VAL A 11 -13.66 -7.53 34.43
C VAL A 11 -14.34 -7.12 35.74
N LYS A 12 -14.77 -5.86 35.82
CA LYS A 12 -15.51 -5.35 36.99
C LYS A 12 -16.99 -5.74 36.92
N LYS A 13 -17.37 -6.82 37.59
CA LYS A 13 -18.78 -7.22 37.77
C LYS A 13 -19.46 -6.39 38.88
N LYS A 14 -20.75 -6.09 38.71
CA LYS A 14 -21.58 -5.41 39.72
C LYS A 14 -21.57 -6.23 41.02
N GLY A 15 -21.08 -5.67 42.13
CA GLY A 15 -20.93 -6.35 43.42
C GLY A 15 -19.54 -6.96 43.72
N SER A 16 -18.56 -6.77 42.83
CA SER A 16 -17.17 -7.19 43.11
C SER A 16 -16.56 -6.39 44.26
N LYS A 17 -15.94 -7.09 45.22
CA LYS A 17 -15.16 -6.50 46.33
C LYS A 17 -13.82 -5.92 45.87
N VAL A 18 -13.43 -6.17 44.62
CA VAL A 18 -12.19 -5.66 44.04
C VAL A 18 -12.38 -4.17 43.69
N CYS A 19 -11.88 -3.31 44.57
CA CYS A 19 -11.89 -1.87 44.38
C CYS A 19 -10.59 -1.42 43.67
N HIS A 20 -10.43 -1.74 42.40
CA HIS A 20 -9.43 -1.04 41.60
C HIS A 20 -9.94 0.37 41.31
N LEU A 21 -9.15 1.36 41.73
CA LEU A 21 -9.42 2.76 41.44
C LEU A 21 -9.17 3.00 39.94
N CYS A 22 -10.18 3.51 39.25
CA CYS A 22 -10.00 4.02 37.89
C CYS A 22 -9.32 5.38 37.98
N GLU A 23 -8.05 5.46 37.62
CA GLU A 23 -7.33 6.74 37.51
C GLU A 23 -7.81 7.54 36.31
N VAL A 24 -8.14 6.84 35.21
CA VAL A 24 -8.74 7.43 34.01
C VAL A 24 -10.05 6.69 33.70
N LYS A 25 -11.13 7.43 33.51
CA LYS A 25 -12.44 6.89 33.12
C LYS A 25 -12.79 7.36 31.71
N HIS A 26 -13.13 6.41 30.85
CA HIS A 26 -13.57 6.67 29.48
C HIS A 26 -15.07 6.45 29.36
N SER A 27 -15.72 7.22 28.48
CA SER A 27 -17.16 7.09 28.17
C SER A 27 -17.43 6.31 26.89
N VAL A 28 -16.39 5.85 26.20
CA VAL A 28 -16.43 5.14 24.91
C VAL A 28 -15.67 3.81 25.02
N PRO A 29 -15.95 2.82 24.16
CA PRO A 29 -15.21 1.56 24.16
C PRO A 29 -13.72 1.73 23.83
N ALA A 30 -12.93 0.71 24.16
CA ALA A 30 -11.57 0.56 23.69
C ALA A 30 -11.43 -0.60 22.69
N ILE A 31 -10.55 -0.45 21.71
CA ILE A 31 -9.99 -1.56 20.91
C ILE A 31 -8.53 -1.71 21.27
N VAL A 32 -8.16 -2.91 21.67
CA VAL A 32 -6.81 -3.29 22.07
C VAL A 32 -6.18 -4.14 20.97
N PHE A 33 -5.05 -3.70 20.42
CA PHE A 33 -4.33 -4.43 19.37
C PHE A 33 -2.81 -4.27 19.51
N SER A 34 -2.03 -5.17 18.90
CA SER A 34 -0.56 -5.08 18.87
C SER A 34 -0.07 -4.46 17.57
N THR A 35 0.95 -3.61 17.67
CA THR A 35 1.76 -3.17 16.51
C THR A 35 3.08 -3.90 16.40
N GLY A 36 3.27 -5.01 17.13
CA GLY A 36 4.40 -5.92 17.02
C GLY A 36 4.13 -7.14 16.13
N GLY A 37 5.01 -8.13 16.19
CA GLY A 37 4.90 -9.36 15.37
C GLY A 37 5.29 -9.17 13.90
N TYR A 38 4.31 -9.26 12.99
CA TYR A 38 4.54 -9.24 11.53
C TYR A 38 4.61 -7.83 10.92
N THR A 39 4.15 -6.80 11.65
CA THR A 39 4.26 -5.40 11.27
C THR A 39 5.72 -4.96 11.04
N GLY A 40 5.92 -3.87 10.30
CA GLY A 40 7.27 -3.40 9.94
C GLY A 40 7.59 -3.47 8.44
N ASN A 41 6.65 -3.98 7.65
CA ASN A 41 6.57 -3.70 6.23
C ASN A 41 5.13 -3.35 5.84
N VAL A 42 4.97 -2.60 4.75
CA VAL A 42 3.68 -2.01 4.38
C VAL A 42 2.57 -3.05 4.11
N TYR A 43 2.92 -4.29 3.74
CA TYR A 43 1.93 -5.35 3.57
C TYR A 43 1.26 -5.65 4.90
N HIS A 44 2.02 -6.08 5.90
CA HIS A 44 1.50 -6.43 7.22
C HIS A 44 0.91 -5.23 7.95
N ASP A 45 1.50 -4.04 7.79
CA ASP A 45 0.94 -2.82 8.39
C ASP A 45 -0.50 -2.55 7.91
N PHE A 46 -0.82 -2.85 6.64
CA PHE A 46 -2.18 -2.71 6.11
C PHE A 46 -3.04 -3.94 6.37
N ASN A 47 -2.52 -5.13 6.07
CA ASN A 47 -3.24 -6.39 6.12
C ASN A 47 -3.61 -6.83 7.53
N ASP A 48 -2.66 -6.71 8.46
CA ASP A 48 -2.80 -7.19 9.84
C ASP A 48 -3.12 -6.04 10.80
N GLY A 49 -2.89 -4.80 10.37
CA GLY A 49 -3.08 -3.58 11.17
C GLY A 49 -4.25 -2.72 10.71
N LEU A 50 -4.04 -1.88 9.70
CA LEU A 50 -4.96 -0.77 9.37
C LEU A 50 -6.33 -1.23 8.85
N ILE A 51 -6.37 -2.22 7.95
CA ILE A 51 -7.64 -2.73 7.40
C ILE A 51 -8.43 -3.45 8.51
N PRO A 52 -7.85 -4.38 9.29
CA PRO A 52 -8.54 -4.97 10.43
C PRO A 52 -9.00 -3.95 11.48
N LEU A 53 -8.20 -2.91 11.74
CA LEU A 53 -8.57 -1.82 12.63
C LEU A 53 -9.78 -1.05 12.10
N TYR A 54 -9.81 -0.75 10.80
CA TYR A 54 -10.98 -0.14 10.15
C TYR A 54 -12.23 -1.04 10.27
N ILE A 55 -12.13 -2.32 9.90
CA ILE A 55 -13.23 -3.29 10.00
C ILE A 55 -13.78 -3.33 11.44
N THR A 56 -12.89 -3.34 12.42
CA THR A 56 -13.27 -3.46 13.84
C THR A 56 -13.89 -2.17 14.38
N SER A 57 -13.45 -0.99 13.93
CA SER A 57 -13.81 0.30 14.54
C SER A 57 -14.85 1.12 13.77
N GLU A 58 -15.08 0.87 12.48
CA GLU A 58 -15.87 1.74 11.61
C GLU A 58 -17.29 2.00 12.13
N HIS A 59 -17.97 0.96 12.62
CA HIS A 59 -19.33 1.07 13.17
C HIS A 59 -19.43 2.00 14.39
N MET A 60 -18.32 2.24 15.09
CA MET A 60 -18.25 3.12 16.26
C MET A 60 -18.16 4.60 15.88
N LYS A 61 -18.04 4.94 14.58
CA LYS A 61 -18.03 6.32 14.06
C LYS A 61 -17.02 7.22 14.80
N LYS A 62 -15.80 6.71 14.99
CA LYS A 62 -14.69 7.34 15.72
C LYS A 62 -14.86 7.47 17.25
N ASN A 63 -15.94 6.96 17.83
CA ASN A 63 -16.16 6.92 19.27
C ASN A 63 -15.53 5.68 19.90
N VAL A 64 -14.20 5.59 19.81
CA VAL A 64 -13.43 4.46 20.33
C VAL A 64 -12.03 4.91 20.67
N VAL A 65 -11.45 4.40 21.76
CA VAL A 65 -10.06 4.62 22.12
C VAL A 65 -9.22 3.44 21.63
N PHE A 66 -8.07 3.73 21.02
CA PHE A 66 -7.12 2.69 20.64
C PHE A 66 -6.08 2.52 21.73
N VAL A 67 -5.91 1.28 22.17
CA VAL A 67 -4.88 0.87 23.14
C VAL A 67 -3.92 -0.06 22.41
N VAL A 68 -2.65 0.33 22.32
CA VAL A 68 -1.67 -0.34 21.48
C VAL A 68 -0.62 -1.04 22.32
N LEU A 69 -0.53 -2.36 22.18
CA LEU A 69 0.57 -3.17 22.66
C LEU A 69 1.75 -3.08 21.70
N GLU A 70 2.96 -3.26 22.25
CA GLU A 70 4.22 -3.15 21.48
C GLU A 70 4.24 -1.84 20.67
N TYR A 71 3.98 -0.75 21.38
CA TYR A 71 3.86 0.57 20.79
C TYR A 71 5.18 1.00 20.15
N HIS A 72 5.13 1.36 18.88
CA HIS A 72 6.28 1.87 18.15
C HIS A 72 6.04 3.29 17.64
N GLN A 73 6.86 4.24 18.11
CA GLN A 73 6.81 5.66 17.70
C GLN A 73 6.90 5.83 16.17
N TRP A 74 7.73 5.01 15.50
CA TRP A 74 7.85 5.06 14.04
C TRP A 74 6.55 4.68 13.32
N TRP A 75 5.79 3.70 13.84
CA TRP A 75 4.53 3.26 13.26
C TRP A 75 3.46 4.34 13.44
N MET A 76 3.42 4.95 14.62
CA MET A 76 2.49 6.03 14.95
C MET A 76 2.78 7.30 14.16
N SER A 77 4.05 7.66 13.99
CA SER A 77 4.44 8.77 13.12
C SER A 77 4.08 8.51 11.66
N ARG A 78 4.09 7.25 11.23
CA ARG A 78 3.81 6.87 9.83
C ARG A 78 2.31 6.84 9.53
N TYR A 79 1.50 6.31 10.45
CA TYR A 79 0.08 6.05 10.24
C TYR A 79 -0.86 6.95 11.05
N GLY A 80 -0.32 7.89 11.84
CA GLY A 80 -1.10 8.78 12.70
C GLY A 80 -2.18 9.57 11.96
N ASP A 81 -1.91 10.00 10.71
CA ASP A 81 -2.91 10.65 9.85
C ASP A 81 -4.12 9.73 9.60
N VAL A 82 -3.89 8.44 9.37
CA VAL A 82 -4.94 7.43 9.16
C VAL A 82 -5.68 7.14 10.46
N LEU A 83 -4.96 6.93 11.58
CA LEU A 83 -5.56 6.67 12.90
C LEU A 83 -6.49 7.81 13.34
N SER A 84 -6.12 9.06 13.05
CA SER A 84 -6.95 10.25 13.34
C SER A 84 -8.30 10.27 12.59
N ARG A 85 -8.41 9.49 11.52
CA ARG A 85 -9.66 9.28 10.79
C ARG A 85 -10.51 8.15 11.36
N LEU A 86 -9.93 7.24 12.15
CA LEU A 86 -10.62 6.11 12.77
C LEU A 86 -11.03 6.35 14.23
N SER A 87 -10.38 7.29 14.93
CA SER A 87 -10.71 7.66 16.31
C SER A 87 -10.65 9.18 16.54
N ASN A 88 -11.49 9.69 17.45
CA ASN A 88 -11.42 11.06 17.95
C ASN A 88 -10.54 11.21 19.20
N TYR A 89 -9.95 10.12 19.69
CA TYR A 89 -9.21 10.06 20.95
C TYR A 89 -7.73 9.79 20.70
N HIS A 90 -6.89 10.17 21.67
CA HIS A 90 -5.48 9.83 21.63
C HIS A 90 -5.27 8.33 21.79
N VAL A 91 -4.33 7.78 21.01
CA VAL A 91 -3.88 6.40 21.16
C VAL A 91 -3.16 6.26 22.50
N ILE A 92 -3.49 5.22 23.25
CA ILE A 92 -2.83 4.86 24.51
C ILE A 92 -1.68 3.91 24.18
N ASP A 93 -0.48 4.31 24.59
CA ASP A 93 0.70 3.44 24.63
C ASP A 93 0.60 2.54 25.87
N PHE A 94 0.21 1.28 25.67
CA PHE A 94 0.02 0.34 26.76
C PHE A 94 1.33 0.03 27.51
N SER A 95 2.47 0.09 26.82
CA SER A 95 3.76 -0.23 27.41
C SER A 95 4.21 0.86 28.39
N ASN A 96 3.91 2.14 28.09
CA ASN A 96 4.40 3.27 28.85
C ASN A 96 3.35 3.94 29.78
N ASP A 97 2.05 3.86 29.47
CA ASP A 97 1.00 4.40 30.35
C ASP A 97 0.73 3.44 31.52
N LYS A 98 1.12 3.84 32.74
CA LYS A 98 0.98 3.01 33.95
C LYS A 98 -0.33 3.24 34.70
N ARG A 99 -1.20 4.12 34.21
CA ARG A 99 -2.47 4.43 34.88
C ARG A 99 -3.48 3.31 34.65
N THR A 100 -4.38 3.14 35.59
CA THR A 100 -5.54 2.25 35.46
C THR A 100 -6.65 2.94 34.66
N HIS A 101 -6.88 2.46 33.43
CA HIS A 101 -7.94 2.96 32.56
C HIS A 101 -9.19 2.08 32.65
N CYS A 102 -10.34 2.71 32.86
CA CYS A 102 -11.62 2.03 32.89
C CYS A 102 -12.48 2.43 31.69
N PHE A 103 -12.96 1.42 30.96
CA PHE A 103 -13.83 1.57 29.79
C PHE A 103 -15.18 0.91 30.05
N PRO A 104 -16.27 1.37 29.40
CA PRO A 104 -17.56 0.68 29.42
C PRO A 104 -17.50 -0.68 28.73
N GLU A 105 -16.64 -0.82 27.72
CA GLU A 105 -16.42 -2.04 26.93
C GLU A 105 -14.99 -2.05 26.37
N VAL A 106 -14.41 -3.25 26.24
CA VAL A 106 -13.09 -3.45 25.65
C VAL A 106 -13.17 -4.60 24.64
N ILE A 107 -12.73 -4.33 23.41
CA ILE A 107 -12.55 -5.33 22.34
C ILE A 107 -11.07 -5.63 22.25
N VAL A 108 -10.71 -6.91 22.22
CA VAL A 108 -9.32 -7.38 22.18
C VAL A 108 -9.09 -8.10 20.87
N GLY A 109 -8.05 -7.67 20.14
CA GLY A 109 -7.75 -8.14 18.80
C GLY A 109 -8.55 -7.42 17.72
N LEU A 110 -8.23 -7.75 16.47
CA LEU A 110 -8.81 -7.14 15.28
C LEU A 110 -9.53 -8.21 14.44
N LYS A 111 -10.59 -7.79 13.75
CA LYS A 111 -11.30 -8.61 12.77
C LYS A 111 -10.63 -8.50 11.40
N ILE A 112 -10.21 -9.65 10.86
CA ILE A 112 -9.70 -9.77 9.49
C ILE A 112 -10.71 -10.54 8.65
N HIS A 113 -10.93 -10.12 7.41
CA HIS A 113 -11.83 -10.81 6.48
C HIS A 113 -11.04 -11.69 5.52
N ASP A 114 -10.07 -11.10 4.83
CA ASP A 114 -9.24 -11.73 3.80
C ASP A 114 -8.03 -10.82 3.50
N GLU A 115 -7.12 -11.25 2.64
CA GLU A 115 -5.90 -10.51 2.30
C GLU A 115 -6.22 -9.16 1.63
N LEU A 116 -5.80 -8.06 2.24
CA LEU A 116 -6.00 -6.67 1.79
C LEU A 116 -7.44 -6.37 1.32
N ALA A 117 -8.44 -7.03 1.91
CA ALA A 117 -9.81 -6.98 1.46
C ALA A 117 -10.80 -6.77 2.60
N ILE A 118 -11.98 -6.24 2.23
CA ILE A 118 -13.10 -6.03 3.14
C ILE A 118 -14.33 -6.67 2.50
N ASP A 119 -14.79 -7.77 3.09
CA ASP A 119 -16.09 -8.33 2.77
C ASP A 119 -17.22 -7.42 3.29
N SER A 120 -17.90 -6.75 2.35
CA SER A 120 -19.01 -5.84 2.66
C SER A 120 -20.21 -6.53 3.32
N SER A 121 -20.40 -7.83 3.14
CA SER A 121 -21.51 -8.57 3.76
C SER A 121 -21.31 -8.75 5.27
N LEU A 122 -20.07 -8.64 5.74
CA LEU A 122 -19.67 -8.84 7.14
C LEU A 122 -19.47 -7.53 7.91
N VAL A 123 -19.44 -6.37 7.23
CA VAL A 123 -19.29 -5.05 7.86
C VAL A 123 -20.62 -4.31 7.93
N GLN A 124 -20.94 -3.73 9.09
CA GLN A 124 -22.13 -2.90 9.26
C GLN A 124 -22.14 -1.73 8.26
N GLY A 125 -23.28 -1.55 7.58
CA GLY A 125 -23.44 -0.51 6.58
C GLY A 125 -22.83 -0.85 5.22
N ASN A 126 -22.54 -2.14 4.97
CA ASN A 126 -22.03 -2.68 3.71
C ASN A 126 -20.76 -1.97 3.22
N LYS A 127 -19.87 -1.65 4.19
CA LYS A 127 -18.61 -0.96 3.92
C LYS A 127 -17.65 -1.85 3.17
N SER A 128 -16.92 -1.24 2.24
CA SER A 128 -16.05 -1.92 1.30
C SER A 128 -14.62 -1.41 1.39
N ILE A 129 -13.72 -2.05 0.64
CA ILE A 129 -12.34 -1.57 0.49
C ILE A 129 -12.27 -0.16 -0.12
N SER A 130 -13.29 0.24 -0.90
CA SER A 130 -13.41 1.61 -1.42
C SER A 130 -13.72 2.63 -0.32
N ASP A 131 -14.49 2.25 0.71
CA ASP A 131 -14.72 3.12 1.87
C ASP A 131 -13.44 3.31 2.68
N PHE A 132 -12.64 2.26 2.85
CA PHE A 132 -11.30 2.38 3.45
C PHE A 132 -10.37 3.27 2.62
N HIS A 133 -10.40 3.17 1.28
CA HIS A 133 -9.66 4.10 0.42
C HIS A 133 -10.07 5.57 0.64
N ASN A 134 -11.36 5.85 0.87
CA ASN A 134 -11.82 7.19 1.22
C ASN A 134 -11.28 7.68 2.59
N VAL A 135 -11.00 6.76 3.52
CA VAL A 135 -10.28 7.09 4.77
C VAL A 135 -8.87 7.55 4.45
N LEU A 136 -8.15 6.84 3.58
CA LEU A 136 -6.79 7.20 3.14
C LEU A 136 -6.78 8.56 2.42
N ASP A 137 -7.73 8.80 1.53
CA ASP A 137 -7.88 10.08 0.83
C ASP A 137 -8.02 11.23 1.84
N LYS A 138 -8.97 11.11 2.78
CA LYS A 138 -9.17 12.11 3.83
C LYS A 138 -7.94 12.26 4.74
N ALA A 139 -7.24 11.19 5.06
CA ALA A 139 -6.04 11.22 5.90
C ALA A 139 -4.93 12.06 5.25
N TYR A 140 -4.65 11.84 3.97
CA TYR A 140 -3.50 12.46 3.30
C TYR A 140 -3.81 13.77 2.58
N TRP A 141 -5.05 14.01 2.18
CA TRP A 141 -5.44 15.17 1.35
C TRP A 141 -5.05 16.51 1.97
N HIS A 142 -5.25 16.68 3.29
CA HIS A 142 -4.91 17.93 3.98
C HIS A 142 -3.42 18.29 3.84
N ARG A 143 -2.54 17.31 4.00
CA ARG A 143 -1.08 17.51 3.84
C ARG A 143 -0.72 17.83 2.39
N ILE A 144 -1.33 17.10 1.46
CA ILE A 144 -1.11 17.28 0.02
C ILE A 144 -1.53 18.69 -0.43
N GLN A 145 -2.68 19.18 0.02
CA GLN A 145 -3.14 20.55 -0.25
C GLN A 145 -2.17 21.60 0.29
N GLY A 146 -1.64 21.38 1.51
CA GLY A 146 -0.60 22.22 2.08
C GLY A 146 0.66 22.31 1.21
N TRP A 147 1.09 21.19 0.61
CA TRP A 147 2.23 21.18 -0.32
C TRP A 147 1.92 21.87 -1.64
N ILE A 148 0.78 21.57 -2.25
CA ILE A 148 0.34 22.21 -3.50
C ILE A 148 0.30 23.73 -3.34
N ARG A 149 -0.22 24.23 -2.21
CA ARG A 149 -0.23 25.67 -1.92
C ARG A 149 1.18 26.26 -1.85
N LYS A 150 2.09 25.62 -1.11
CA LYS A 150 3.49 26.08 -0.99
C LYS A 150 4.23 26.05 -2.34
N GLU A 151 3.98 25.03 -3.17
CA GLU A 151 4.55 24.94 -4.52
C GLU A 151 4.04 26.08 -5.42
N LYS A 152 2.74 26.39 -5.36
CA LYS A 152 2.14 27.53 -6.08
C LYS A 152 2.72 28.87 -5.62
N GLU A 153 2.80 29.09 -4.30
CA GLU A 153 3.39 30.30 -3.72
C GLU A 153 4.84 30.47 -4.18
N LYS A 154 5.64 29.39 -4.16
CA LYS A 154 7.04 29.41 -4.62
C LYS A 154 7.15 29.69 -6.12
N ALA A 155 6.28 29.09 -6.94
CA ALA A 155 6.25 29.34 -8.38
C ALA A 155 5.97 30.82 -8.69
N LEU A 156 4.96 31.40 -8.03
CA LEU A 156 4.59 32.82 -8.15
C LEU A 156 5.72 33.77 -7.73
N LEU A 157 6.50 33.40 -6.71
CA LEU A 157 7.66 34.18 -6.25
C LEU A 157 8.88 34.05 -7.18
N SER A 158 9.01 32.93 -7.89
CA SER A 158 10.12 32.68 -8.84
C SER A 158 9.90 33.26 -10.24
N SER A 159 8.65 33.55 -10.61
CA SER A 159 8.31 34.28 -11.82
C SER A 159 8.50 35.78 -11.61
N SER A 160 9.70 36.30 -11.89
CA SER A 160 9.85 37.75 -12.15
C SER A 160 9.03 38.12 -13.39
N PRO A 161 8.32 39.27 -13.41
CA PRO A 161 7.62 39.72 -14.59
C PRO A 161 8.64 40.25 -15.60
N THR A 162 9.27 39.37 -16.36
CA THR A 162 9.86 39.78 -17.64
C THR A 162 8.72 39.98 -18.62
N LEU A 163 8.70 41.13 -19.29
CA LEU A 163 7.72 41.54 -20.33
C LEU A 163 7.65 40.59 -21.55
N SER A 164 8.32 39.45 -21.53
CA SER A 164 8.22 38.37 -22.53
C SER A 164 7.14 37.32 -22.23
N ALA A 165 6.42 37.44 -21.10
CA ALA A 165 5.42 36.46 -20.67
C ALA A 165 4.03 36.61 -21.32
N LEU A 166 3.89 37.43 -22.36
CA LEU A 166 2.62 37.62 -23.09
C LEU A 166 2.55 36.84 -24.41
N GLU A 167 3.56 36.06 -24.73
CA GLU A 167 3.54 35.13 -25.88
C GLU A 167 4.15 33.78 -25.42
N GLU A 168 3.43 33.04 -24.57
CA GLU A 168 3.63 31.58 -24.59
C GLU A 168 3.07 31.10 -25.93
N ASP A 169 3.95 30.79 -26.90
CA ASP A 169 3.55 30.34 -28.24
C ASP A 169 2.52 29.20 -28.14
N GLU A 170 1.45 29.26 -28.95
CA GLU A 170 0.38 28.24 -29.00
C GLU A 170 0.93 26.81 -29.15
N GLU A 171 2.08 26.66 -29.80
CA GLU A 171 2.78 25.40 -29.98
C GLU A 171 3.32 24.82 -28.65
N THR A 172 3.76 25.69 -27.74
CA THR A 172 4.26 25.34 -26.40
C THR A 172 3.11 24.95 -25.46
N GLU A 173 1.99 25.67 -25.52
CA GLU A 173 0.77 25.33 -24.78
C GLU A 173 0.11 24.05 -25.31
N LEU A 174 0.10 23.85 -26.63
CA LEU A 174 -0.40 22.60 -27.23
C LEU A 174 0.50 21.42 -26.88
N ALA A 175 1.82 21.61 -26.82
CA ALA A 175 2.77 20.59 -26.37
C ALA A 175 2.55 20.21 -24.90
N LYS A 176 2.47 21.20 -23.98
CA LYS A 176 2.10 20.99 -22.56
C LYS A 176 0.74 20.30 -22.42
N TYR A 177 -0.25 20.69 -23.22
CA TYR A 177 -1.58 20.10 -23.21
C TYR A 177 -1.55 18.62 -23.65
N LYS A 178 -0.85 18.32 -24.74
CA LYS A 178 -0.65 16.94 -25.22
C LYS A 178 0.12 16.09 -24.21
N GLU A 179 1.12 16.66 -23.54
CA GLU A 179 1.89 15.98 -22.51
C GLU A 179 1.06 15.71 -21.25
N ASN A 180 0.23 16.66 -20.82
CA ASN A 180 -0.72 16.48 -19.72
C ASN A 180 -1.81 15.43 -20.02
N LYS A 181 -2.08 15.14 -21.30
CA LYS A 181 -3.02 14.09 -21.72
C LYS A 181 -2.41 12.69 -21.78
N LYS A 182 -1.10 12.51 -21.67
CA LYS A 182 -0.50 11.17 -21.67
C LYS A 182 -0.90 10.38 -20.42
N PRO A 183 -1.17 9.07 -20.54
CA PRO A 183 -1.27 8.16 -19.41
C PRO A 183 -0.01 8.19 -18.54
N LYS A 184 -0.18 8.23 -17.22
CA LYS A 184 0.91 8.21 -16.24
C LYS A 184 1.16 6.78 -15.78
N LEU A 185 2.41 6.35 -15.89
CA LEU A 185 2.86 5.05 -15.41
C LEU A 185 3.91 5.21 -14.31
N VAL A 186 3.71 4.56 -13.17
CA VAL A 186 4.70 4.51 -12.09
C VAL A 186 5.36 3.14 -12.05
N ILE A 187 6.69 3.12 -12.03
CA ILE A 187 7.48 1.90 -11.79
C ILE A 187 7.97 1.92 -10.34
N LEU A 188 7.50 0.97 -9.53
CA LEU A 188 8.01 0.77 -8.18
C LEU A 188 9.40 0.12 -8.24
N SER A 189 10.43 0.92 -7.95
CA SER A 189 11.82 0.48 -7.96
C SER A 189 12.23 -0.17 -6.65
N ARG A 190 13.13 -1.15 -6.75
CA ARG A 190 13.69 -1.91 -5.62
C ARG A 190 15.20 -1.96 -5.77
N GLY A 191 15.93 -1.68 -4.69
CA GLY A 191 17.41 -1.68 -4.68
C GLY A 191 18.05 -2.98 -4.17
N GLY A 192 17.25 -3.96 -3.74
CA GLY A 192 17.72 -5.22 -3.15
C GLY A 192 17.22 -6.42 -3.94
N SER A 193 16.62 -7.39 -3.25
CA SER A 193 16.00 -8.54 -3.90
C SER A 193 14.80 -8.14 -4.75
N ARG A 194 14.56 -8.92 -5.81
CA ARG A 194 13.51 -8.74 -6.81
C ARG A 194 13.60 -7.39 -7.52
N ALA A 195 14.82 -6.87 -7.70
CA ALA A 195 15.06 -5.68 -8.52
C ALA A 195 14.89 -6.00 -10.01
N ILE A 196 14.41 -5.02 -10.79
CA ILE A 196 14.43 -5.07 -12.26
C ILE A 196 15.81 -4.57 -12.69
N ILE A 197 16.65 -5.48 -13.19
CA ILE A 197 18.06 -5.22 -13.52
C ILE A 197 18.16 -4.19 -14.66
N ASP A 198 17.27 -4.32 -15.64
CA ASP A 198 17.18 -3.52 -16.85
C ASP A 198 16.06 -2.46 -16.79
N GLN A 199 15.82 -1.91 -15.59
CA GLN A 199 14.72 -0.94 -15.36
C GLN A 199 14.74 0.25 -16.32
N HIS A 200 15.92 0.75 -16.71
CA HIS A 200 16.04 1.87 -17.65
C HIS A 200 15.48 1.55 -19.04
N LEU A 201 15.61 0.30 -19.49
CA LEU A 201 15.02 -0.14 -20.76
C LEU A 201 13.50 -0.26 -20.66
N LEU A 202 12.98 -0.69 -19.49
CA LEU A 202 11.55 -0.69 -19.22
C LEU A 202 10.96 0.73 -19.25
N VAL A 203 11.65 1.71 -18.66
CA VAL A 203 11.26 3.13 -18.74
C VAL A 203 11.16 3.57 -20.20
N HIS A 204 12.22 3.35 -20.98
CA HIS A 204 12.26 3.73 -22.39
C HIS A 204 11.17 3.05 -23.22
N LEU A 205 10.90 1.77 -22.97
CA LEU A 205 9.82 1.03 -23.63
C LEU A 205 8.45 1.62 -23.34
N ALA A 206 8.15 1.94 -22.07
CA ALA A 206 6.88 2.52 -21.66
C ALA A 206 6.68 3.94 -22.23
N GLU A 207 7.74 4.76 -22.25
CA GLU A 207 7.72 6.08 -22.91
C GLU A 207 7.45 5.96 -24.41
N LYS A 208 8.09 5.01 -25.10
CA LYS A 208 7.87 4.74 -26.52
C LYS A 208 6.44 4.27 -26.83
N ILE A 209 5.78 3.58 -25.90
CA ILE A 209 4.36 3.19 -26.02
C ILE A 209 3.44 4.41 -25.88
N GLY A 210 3.85 5.43 -25.12
CA GLY A 210 3.12 6.68 -24.96
C GLY A 210 2.82 7.08 -23.52
N PHE A 211 3.36 6.37 -22.53
CA PHE A 211 3.23 6.77 -21.13
C PHE A 211 4.17 7.91 -20.75
N THR A 212 3.74 8.76 -19.82
CA THR A 212 4.64 9.56 -18.98
C THR A 212 5.07 8.69 -17.81
N VAL A 213 6.36 8.40 -17.70
CA VAL A 213 6.87 7.42 -16.73
C VAL A 213 7.52 8.10 -15.53
N MET A 214 7.20 7.63 -14.33
CA MET A 214 7.88 8.02 -13.10
C MET A 214 8.43 6.78 -12.39
N VAL A 215 9.71 6.81 -12.03
CA VAL A 215 10.30 5.78 -11.17
C VAL A 215 10.13 6.19 -9.71
N LEU A 216 9.42 5.37 -8.94
CA LEU A 216 9.21 5.61 -7.52
C LEU A 216 10.01 4.59 -6.71
N LYS A 217 11.04 5.08 -6.00
CA LYS A 217 11.76 4.30 -4.99
C LYS A 217 11.22 4.66 -3.62
N THR A 218 10.68 3.68 -2.91
CA THR A 218 10.17 3.86 -1.54
C THR A 218 11.10 3.22 -0.54
N ASP A 219 11.39 3.93 0.55
CA ASP A 219 12.03 3.37 1.73
C ASP A 219 11.14 3.54 2.97
N ARG A 220 11.59 3.04 4.12
CA ARG A 220 10.83 3.09 5.38
C ARG A 220 10.60 4.52 5.90
N THR A 221 11.37 5.50 5.43
CA THR A 221 11.29 6.90 5.85
C THR A 221 10.46 7.75 4.90
N THR A 222 10.12 7.23 3.72
CA THR A 222 9.33 7.92 2.72
C THR A 222 7.91 8.16 3.25
N GLU A 223 7.51 9.44 3.33
CA GLU A 223 6.18 9.82 3.81
C GLU A 223 5.07 9.22 2.93
N LEU A 224 4.09 8.55 3.56
CA LEU A 224 2.98 7.92 2.85
C LEU A 224 2.14 8.94 2.06
N ALA A 225 1.96 10.16 2.57
CA ALA A 225 1.25 11.21 1.84
C ALA A 225 1.92 11.58 0.50
N LYS A 226 3.26 11.46 0.38
CA LYS A 226 3.98 11.68 -0.89
C LYS A 226 3.71 10.54 -1.87
N ILE A 227 3.77 9.31 -1.38
CA ILE A 227 3.46 8.11 -2.17
C ILE A 227 2.00 8.16 -2.65
N TYR A 228 1.07 8.49 -1.74
CA TYR A 228 -0.34 8.64 -2.03
C TYR A 228 -0.59 9.72 -3.10
N ARG A 229 0.02 10.90 -2.97
CA ARG A 229 -0.09 11.98 -3.98
C ARG A 229 0.29 11.49 -5.38
N VAL A 230 1.39 10.74 -5.49
CA VAL A 230 1.86 10.20 -6.76
C VAL A 230 0.87 9.17 -7.29
N LEU A 231 0.60 8.11 -6.52
CA LEU A 231 -0.19 6.96 -6.98
C LEU A 231 -1.67 7.27 -7.20
N ASN A 232 -2.26 8.17 -6.41
CA ASN A 232 -3.65 8.62 -6.61
C ASN A 232 -3.81 9.44 -7.90
N SER A 233 -2.71 9.85 -8.54
CA SER A 233 -2.69 10.54 -9.83
C SER A 233 -2.27 9.65 -11.01
N THR A 234 -1.89 8.41 -10.74
CA THR A 234 -1.31 7.46 -11.71
C THR A 234 -2.39 6.59 -12.35
N ASP A 235 -2.21 6.24 -13.62
CA ASP A 235 -3.16 5.37 -14.35
C ASP A 235 -2.70 3.92 -14.45
N ALA A 236 -1.39 3.67 -14.41
CA ALA A 236 -0.82 2.33 -14.38
C ALA A 236 0.35 2.24 -13.39
N MET A 237 0.41 1.19 -12.58
CA MET A 237 1.54 0.91 -11.71
C MET A 237 2.18 -0.42 -12.10
N VAL A 238 3.51 -0.44 -12.21
CA VAL A 238 4.30 -1.65 -12.46
C VAL A 238 5.22 -1.90 -11.27
N GLY A 239 5.29 -3.14 -10.80
CA GLY A 239 6.24 -3.53 -9.77
C GLY A 239 6.45 -5.03 -9.69
N VAL A 240 7.59 -5.43 -9.14
CA VAL A 240 7.87 -6.84 -8.85
C VAL A 240 7.26 -7.23 -7.52
N HIS A 241 6.61 -8.39 -7.48
CA HIS A 241 5.94 -8.96 -6.31
C HIS A 241 6.67 -8.68 -4.98
N GLY A 242 5.95 -8.17 -3.99
CA GLY A 242 6.39 -7.96 -2.62
C GLY A 242 5.72 -6.77 -1.98
N ALA A 243 6.03 -6.52 -0.71
CA ALA A 243 5.28 -5.60 0.15
C ALA A 243 4.94 -4.24 -0.47
N ALA A 244 5.87 -3.62 -1.21
CA ALA A 244 5.63 -2.33 -1.85
C ALA A 244 4.42 -2.32 -2.81
N MET A 245 3.99 -3.47 -3.32
CA MET A 245 2.80 -3.61 -4.15
C MET A 245 1.51 -3.23 -3.41
N THR A 246 1.46 -3.32 -2.07
CA THR A 246 0.30 -2.88 -1.25
C THR A 246 -0.10 -1.43 -1.52
N HIS A 247 0.83 -0.59 -1.98
CA HIS A 247 0.52 0.78 -2.38
C HIS A 247 -0.45 0.88 -3.58
N PHE A 248 -0.83 -0.22 -4.23
CA PHE A 248 -1.96 -0.21 -5.17
C PHE A 248 -3.24 0.34 -4.53
N LEU A 249 -3.40 0.19 -3.20
CA LEU A 249 -4.50 0.77 -2.43
C LEU A 249 -4.51 2.31 -2.44
N PHE A 250 -3.46 2.96 -2.94
CA PHE A 250 -3.40 4.42 -3.11
C PHE A 250 -3.75 4.86 -4.53
N MET A 251 -3.93 3.91 -5.45
CA MET A 251 -4.38 4.20 -6.81
C MET A 251 -5.89 4.42 -6.82
N ARG A 252 -6.37 5.06 -7.88
CA ARG A 252 -7.81 5.16 -8.13
C ARG A 252 -8.34 3.85 -8.72
N PRO A 253 -9.57 3.42 -8.40
CA PRO A 253 -10.28 2.41 -9.17
C PRO A 253 -10.27 2.72 -10.68
N SER A 254 -10.42 1.69 -11.51
CA SER A 254 -10.24 1.73 -12.97
C SER A 254 -8.81 2.07 -13.44
N SER A 255 -7.81 2.01 -12.55
CA SER A 255 -6.39 2.05 -12.93
C SER A 255 -5.85 0.63 -13.15
N VAL A 256 -4.64 0.53 -13.73
CA VAL A 256 -3.99 -0.76 -14.03
C VAL A 256 -2.91 -1.10 -13.02
N LEU A 257 -2.92 -2.32 -12.50
CA LEU A 257 -1.82 -2.89 -11.72
C LEU A 257 -1.13 -4.00 -12.52
N ILE A 258 0.13 -3.77 -12.90
CA ILE A 258 0.97 -4.80 -13.51
C ILE A 258 1.92 -5.35 -12.43
N GLN A 259 1.76 -6.62 -12.11
CA GLN A 259 2.63 -7.33 -11.19
C GLN A 259 3.58 -8.24 -11.97
N ILE A 260 4.88 -7.98 -11.86
CA ILE A 260 5.90 -8.93 -12.30
C ILE A 260 5.99 -10.01 -11.22
N ILE A 261 5.77 -11.27 -11.60
CA ILE A 261 5.69 -12.43 -10.71
C ILE A 261 6.99 -13.23 -10.85
N PRO A 262 7.91 -13.17 -9.87
CA PRO A 262 9.11 -13.98 -9.83
C PRO A 262 8.81 -15.49 -9.77
N LEU A 263 9.80 -16.31 -10.11
CA LEU A 263 9.68 -17.77 -9.98
C LEU A 263 9.27 -18.17 -8.56
N GLY A 264 8.41 -19.17 -8.43
CA GLY A 264 8.00 -19.73 -7.14
C GLY A 264 7.12 -18.82 -6.29
N THR A 265 6.51 -17.78 -6.88
CA THR A 265 5.67 -16.81 -6.15
C THR A 265 4.26 -16.68 -6.70
N ASP A 266 3.84 -17.56 -7.61
CA ASP A 266 2.54 -17.51 -8.31
C ASP A 266 1.34 -17.41 -7.37
N TRP A 267 1.19 -18.38 -6.46
CA TRP A 267 0.10 -18.39 -5.48
C TRP A 267 0.12 -17.14 -4.60
N ALA A 268 1.30 -16.74 -4.11
CA ALA A 268 1.45 -15.56 -3.27
C ALA A 268 1.12 -14.27 -4.04
N ALA A 269 1.47 -14.19 -5.31
CA ALA A 269 1.16 -13.03 -6.14
C ALA A 269 -0.34 -12.85 -6.34
N GLU A 270 -1.02 -13.94 -6.69
CA GLU A 270 -2.47 -13.95 -6.85
C GLU A 270 -3.19 -13.63 -5.54
N THR A 271 -2.84 -14.33 -4.46
CA THR A 271 -3.50 -14.21 -3.15
C THR A 271 -3.29 -12.82 -2.52
N TYR A 272 -2.06 -12.30 -2.55
CA TYR A 272 -1.74 -11.06 -1.84
C TYR A 272 -2.05 -9.79 -2.62
N TYR A 273 -2.07 -9.84 -3.96
CA TYR A 273 -2.21 -8.62 -4.78
C TYR A 273 -3.12 -8.80 -5.98
N GLY A 274 -3.16 -9.98 -6.61
CA GLY A 274 -4.01 -10.26 -7.76
C GLY A 274 -5.51 -10.13 -7.45
N GLU A 275 -6.01 -10.99 -6.56
CA GLU A 275 -7.40 -10.96 -6.13
C GLU A 275 -7.76 -9.65 -5.39
N PRO A 276 -6.97 -9.15 -4.44
CA PRO A 276 -7.30 -7.92 -3.72
C PRO A 276 -7.37 -6.68 -4.64
N SER A 277 -6.48 -6.57 -5.63
CA SER A 277 -6.53 -5.45 -6.58
C SER A 277 -7.77 -5.49 -7.48
N ARG A 278 -8.24 -6.69 -7.85
CA ARG A 278 -9.52 -6.84 -8.58
C ARG A 278 -10.71 -6.47 -7.71
N LYS A 279 -10.74 -6.91 -6.45
CA LYS A 279 -11.79 -6.51 -5.48
C LYS A 279 -11.79 -5.00 -5.24
N PHE A 280 -10.63 -4.36 -5.29
CA PHE A 280 -10.48 -2.90 -5.21
C PHE A 280 -10.89 -2.15 -6.49
N GLY A 281 -11.16 -2.86 -7.59
CA GLY A 281 -11.61 -2.27 -8.85
C GLY A 281 -10.47 -1.88 -9.80
N LEU A 282 -9.28 -2.46 -9.65
CA LEU A 282 -8.17 -2.29 -10.60
C LEU A 282 -8.23 -3.35 -11.70
N LYS A 283 -7.72 -2.97 -12.88
CA LYS A 283 -7.36 -3.95 -13.91
C LYS A 283 -6.02 -4.57 -13.53
N TYR A 284 -6.05 -5.81 -13.08
CA TYR A 284 -4.83 -6.57 -12.78
C TYR A 284 -4.24 -7.24 -14.02
N ILE A 285 -2.91 -7.21 -14.13
CA ILE A 285 -2.11 -7.92 -15.13
C ILE A 285 -0.94 -8.60 -14.42
N GLY A 286 -0.96 -9.93 -14.34
CA GLY A 286 0.15 -10.72 -13.80
C GLY A 286 1.12 -11.13 -14.92
N TYR A 287 2.37 -10.70 -14.83
CA TYR A 287 3.43 -11.11 -15.74
C TYR A 287 4.33 -12.15 -15.06
N LYS A 288 4.07 -13.43 -15.31
CA LYS A 288 4.92 -14.54 -14.86
C LYS A 288 6.21 -14.58 -15.67
N ILE A 289 7.33 -14.43 -14.97
CA ILE A 289 8.64 -14.49 -15.61
C ILE A 289 8.99 -15.93 -15.99
N LEU A 290 9.77 -16.08 -17.05
CA LEU A 290 10.41 -17.35 -17.41
C LEU A 290 11.69 -17.55 -16.59
N PRO A 291 12.21 -18.80 -16.49
CA PRO A 291 13.47 -19.06 -15.82
C PRO A 291 14.61 -18.15 -16.31
N LYS A 292 14.74 -17.94 -17.61
CA LYS A 292 15.77 -17.08 -18.24
C LYS A 292 15.70 -15.60 -17.84
N GLU A 293 14.54 -15.12 -17.38
CA GLU A 293 14.36 -13.76 -16.88
C GLU A 293 14.74 -13.63 -15.40
N SER A 294 14.92 -14.75 -14.69
CA SER A 294 15.37 -14.76 -13.30
C SER A 294 16.90 -14.82 -13.22
N SER A 295 17.49 -14.06 -12.30
CA SER A 295 18.92 -14.19 -11.99
C SER A 295 19.31 -15.57 -11.43
N LEU A 296 18.33 -16.39 -11.02
CA LEU A 296 18.56 -17.78 -10.60
C LEU A 296 19.05 -18.64 -11.76
N TYR A 297 18.71 -18.29 -13.00
CA TYR A 297 19.11 -19.04 -14.20
C TYR A 297 20.63 -19.18 -14.33
N ASN A 298 21.38 -18.18 -13.87
CA ASN A 298 22.85 -18.20 -13.93
C ASN A 298 23.49 -18.82 -12.69
N LYS A 299 22.69 -19.22 -11.68
CA LYS A 299 23.16 -19.77 -10.40
C LYS A 299 22.94 -21.26 -10.28
N TYR A 300 21.92 -21.80 -10.95
CA TYR A 300 21.51 -23.19 -10.87
C TYR A 300 21.60 -23.85 -12.24
N ASN A 301 21.77 -25.16 -12.26
CA ASN A 301 21.79 -25.92 -13.51
C ASN A 301 20.42 -25.88 -14.18
N SER A 302 20.39 -26.02 -15.51
CA SER A 302 19.16 -25.90 -16.30
C SER A 302 18.09 -26.95 -15.97
N ASP A 303 18.46 -28.07 -15.35
CA ASP A 303 17.59 -29.16 -14.90
C ASP A 303 17.21 -29.05 -13.41
N ASP A 304 17.76 -28.08 -12.68
CA ASP A 304 17.50 -27.91 -11.24
C ASP A 304 16.01 -27.60 -10.96
N PRO A 305 15.36 -28.30 -10.00
CA PRO A 305 13.98 -28.02 -9.61
C PRO A 305 13.73 -26.57 -9.21
N ILE A 306 14.73 -25.84 -8.73
CA ILE A 306 14.58 -24.41 -8.41
C ILE A 306 14.11 -23.59 -9.62
N LEU A 307 14.50 -23.98 -10.83
CA LEU A 307 14.12 -23.31 -12.07
C LEU A 307 12.87 -23.93 -12.72
N ASN A 308 12.73 -25.25 -12.66
CA ASN A 308 11.75 -26.00 -13.46
C ASN A 308 10.53 -26.48 -12.66
N ASP A 309 10.68 -26.64 -11.35
CA ASP A 309 9.61 -27.08 -10.44
C ASP A 309 9.63 -26.29 -9.11
N PRO A 310 9.34 -24.98 -9.15
CA PRO A 310 9.33 -24.16 -7.93
C PRO A 310 8.32 -24.61 -6.87
N ASP A 311 7.27 -25.33 -7.26
CA ASP A 311 6.23 -25.78 -6.36
C ASP A 311 6.73 -26.88 -5.43
N SER A 312 7.57 -27.81 -5.90
CA SER A 312 8.21 -28.80 -5.02
C SER A 312 9.19 -28.15 -4.04
N ILE A 313 9.86 -27.06 -4.43
CA ILE A 313 10.71 -26.28 -3.52
C ILE A 313 9.86 -25.59 -2.46
N ASN A 314 8.74 -24.98 -2.85
CA ASN A 314 7.81 -24.32 -1.94
C ASN A 314 7.16 -25.30 -0.94
N ALA A 315 6.96 -26.56 -1.32
CA ALA A 315 6.45 -27.60 -0.42
C ALA A 315 7.36 -27.88 0.79
N ASN A 316 8.64 -27.48 0.73
CA ASN A 316 9.57 -27.58 1.88
C ASN A 316 9.35 -26.47 2.93
N GLY A 317 8.42 -25.54 2.69
CA GLY A 317 7.98 -24.55 3.66
C GLY A 317 8.51 -23.14 3.41
N TRP A 318 7.89 -22.17 4.09
CA TRP A 318 8.06 -20.73 3.85
C TRP A 318 9.52 -20.23 3.90
N GLN A 319 10.35 -20.82 4.76
CA GLN A 319 11.76 -20.42 4.88
C GLN A 319 12.53 -20.64 3.57
N PHE A 320 12.24 -21.73 2.85
CA PHE A 320 12.86 -22.03 1.55
C PHE A 320 12.34 -21.09 0.48
N THR A 321 11.03 -20.93 0.39
CA THR A 321 10.38 -19.97 -0.53
C THR A 321 10.97 -18.58 -0.38
N LYS A 322 11.06 -18.08 0.86
CA LYS A 322 11.59 -16.75 1.13
C LYS A 322 13.07 -16.65 0.72
N LYS A 323 13.90 -17.60 1.16
CA LYS A 323 15.34 -17.57 0.90
C LYS A 323 15.66 -17.61 -0.59
N ILE A 324 15.01 -18.50 -1.34
CA ILE A 324 15.32 -18.74 -2.75
C ILE A 324 14.61 -17.71 -3.63
N TYR A 325 13.29 -17.60 -3.49
CA TYR A 325 12.45 -16.88 -4.44
C TYR A 325 12.13 -15.44 -4.05
N LEU A 326 12.18 -15.08 -2.77
CA LEU A 326 11.93 -13.69 -2.36
C LEU A 326 13.23 -12.90 -2.14
N ASP A 327 14.28 -13.55 -1.66
CA ASP A 327 15.56 -12.92 -1.32
C ASP A 327 16.64 -13.21 -2.36
N GLY A 328 16.59 -14.37 -3.04
CA GLY A 328 17.68 -14.88 -3.88
C GLY A 328 17.66 -14.49 -5.37
N GLN A 329 16.59 -13.84 -5.84
CA GLN A 329 16.41 -13.53 -7.27
C GLN A 329 16.15 -12.06 -7.57
N ASN A 330 16.64 -11.64 -8.74
CA ASN A 330 16.32 -10.40 -9.43
C ASN A 330 15.79 -10.74 -10.83
N VAL A 331 15.18 -9.76 -11.48
CA VAL A 331 14.48 -9.94 -12.76
C VAL A 331 15.21 -9.15 -13.85
N LYS A 332 15.50 -9.81 -14.98
CA LYS A 332 15.87 -9.18 -16.24
C LYS A 332 14.72 -9.45 -17.21
N LEU A 333 13.99 -8.42 -17.61
CA LEU A 333 12.75 -8.60 -18.36
C LEU A 333 13.03 -9.00 -19.81
N ASP A 334 12.23 -9.93 -20.31
CA ASP A 334 12.04 -10.09 -21.75
C ASP A 334 11.14 -8.94 -22.25
N LEU A 335 11.77 -7.89 -22.78
CA LEU A 335 11.06 -6.66 -23.17
C LEU A 335 10.12 -6.87 -24.35
N GLU A 336 10.32 -7.89 -25.19
CA GLU A 336 9.40 -8.19 -26.30
C GLU A 336 8.08 -8.73 -25.73
N ARG A 337 8.16 -9.70 -24.82
CA ARG A 337 6.99 -10.25 -24.13
C ARG A 337 6.33 -9.22 -23.21
N PHE A 338 7.14 -8.44 -22.49
CA PHE A 338 6.63 -7.43 -21.56
C PHE A 338 5.94 -6.27 -22.29
N ARG A 339 6.36 -5.95 -23.52
CA ARG A 339 5.73 -4.92 -24.37
C ARG A 339 4.24 -5.15 -24.58
N GLU A 340 3.83 -6.40 -24.77
CA GLU A 340 2.41 -6.74 -24.96
C GLU A 340 1.58 -6.36 -23.74
N GLN A 341 2.08 -6.64 -22.53
CA GLN A 341 1.40 -6.30 -21.28
C GLN A 341 1.29 -4.79 -21.07
N LEU A 342 2.36 -4.05 -21.36
CA LEU A 342 2.34 -2.59 -21.31
C LEU A 342 1.38 -1.99 -22.34
N PHE A 343 1.32 -2.55 -23.55
CA PHE A 343 0.42 -2.07 -24.58
C PHE A 343 -1.05 -2.31 -24.20
N HIS A 344 -1.38 -3.48 -23.65
CA HIS A 344 -2.72 -3.75 -23.11
C HIS A 344 -3.10 -2.77 -22.00
N ALA A 345 -2.19 -2.49 -21.07
CA ALA A 345 -2.40 -1.48 -20.03
C ALA A 345 -2.67 -0.10 -20.64
N TYR A 346 -1.88 0.31 -21.63
CA TYR A 346 -2.04 1.60 -22.31
C TYR A 346 -3.41 1.74 -22.97
N VAL A 347 -3.81 0.75 -23.77
CA VAL A 347 -5.11 0.74 -24.46
C VAL A 347 -6.26 0.79 -23.46
N TYR A 348 -6.19 0.01 -22.37
CA TYR A 348 -7.18 0.05 -21.30
C TYR A 348 -7.27 1.44 -20.67
N THR A 349 -6.14 2.06 -20.32
CA THR A 349 -6.12 3.40 -19.72
C THR A 349 -6.72 4.46 -20.64
N ILE A 350 -6.40 4.45 -21.94
CA ILE A 350 -6.96 5.41 -22.90
C ILE A 350 -8.48 5.22 -23.04
N SER A 351 -8.95 3.97 -23.06
CA SER A 351 -10.37 3.63 -23.09
C SER A 351 -11.12 4.15 -21.86
N GLU A 352 -10.60 3.88 -20.65
CA GLU A 352 -11.24 4.32 -19.40
C GLU A 352 -11.28 5.85 -19.26
N ARG A 353 -10.19 6.54 -19.64
CA ARG A 353 -10.17 8.01 -19.67
C ARG A 353 -11.22 8.60 -20.61
N SER A 354 -11.50 7.94 -21.72
CA SER A 354 -12.51 8.39 -22.69
C SER A 354 -13.94 8.21 -22.14
N ARG A 355 -14.18 7.15 -21.37
CA ARG A 355 -15.47 6.88 -20.71
C ARG A 355 -15.77 7.84 -19.55
N GLY A 356 -14.74 8.34 -18.86
CA GLY A 356 -14.91 9.31 -17.77
C GLY A 356 -15.17 10.76 -18.23
N LEU A 357 -15.03 11.04 -19.52
CA LEU A 357 -15.28 12.36 -20.13
C LEU A 357 -16.64 12.46 -20.85
N SER A 358 -17.32 11.32 -21.04
CA SER A 358 -18.69 11.20 -21.56
C SER A 358 -19.68 11.11 -20.41
#